data_AF-A0A183CQZ4-F1
#
_entry.id   AF-A0A183CQZ4-F1
#
_cell.length_a   1.000
_cell.length_b   1.000
_cell.length_c   1.000
_cell.angle_alpha   90.00
_cell.angle_beta   90.00
_cell.angle_gamma   90.00
#
_symmetry.space_group_name_H-M   'P 1'
#
loop_
_entity.id
_entity.type
_entity.pdbx_description
1 polymer ?
#
loop_
_entity_poly.entity_id
_entity_poly.type
_entity_poly.pdbx_seq_one_letter_code
_entity_poly.pdbx_strand_id
1 'polypeptide(L)'
;LSVADQQRQHLSSAVLITPRSDHLTMLSGHFVFPLHLDVPVPSADRWRTLPALLPVMRKYFVSLVTNPALLSERQLNDLAELKKSLDSSQDAHLIDLECPLGNSSSSPSDRLCYAAEDRLRMGRQSLFTILFPELPFFQQLFYESLATGSVPVICSHRAPFPFARLIDWRLATVRILPDRFPELHFILRAIPSADLIELKRKGRFFFEHFLADTKVVVDAILSAMRVLLQLPGGEQPEPETVPLYNSNSSSTFPSFVSTFIKPPYDDEYLGPIELPLESPSYVHNFTALSLVRICC
;
A
#
# COMPACT_ATOMS: atom_id res chain seq x y z
N LEU A 1 -4.27 48.44 29.77
CA LEU A 1 -3.52 47.41 29.03
C LEU A 1 -3.74 46.11 29.80
N SER A 2 -4.67 45.32 29.26
CA SER A 2 -5.34 44.21 29.94
C SER A 2 -4.41 42.99 30.06
N VAL A 3 -4.60 42.23 31.12
CA VAL A 3 -3.91 40.97 31.49
C VAL A 3 -3.86 39.92 30.36
N ALA A 4 -4.65 40.10 29.29
CA ALA A 4 -4.68 39.27 28.09
C ALA A 4 -3.38 39.29 27.24
N ASP A 5 -2.56 40.36 27.30
CA ASP A 5 -1.33 40.42 26.49
C ASP A 5 -0.14 39.68 27.14
N GLN A 6 -0.19 39.40 28.44
CA GLN A 6 0.88 38.71 29.16
C GLN A 6 0.81 37.19 29.01
N GLN A 7 -0.36 36.62 28.67
CA GLN A 7 -0.52 35.18 28.43
C GLN A 7 -0.03 34.73 27.04
N ARG A 8 0.21 35.65 26.11
CA ARG A 8 0.72 35.30 24.76
C ARG A 8 2.21 34.98 24.71
N GLN A 9 2.99 35.34 25.73
CA GLN A 9 4.43 35.12 25.77
C GLN A 9 4.84 33.73 26.29
N HIS A 10 3.92 32.99 26.94
CA HIS A 10 4.25 31.71 27.59
C HIS A 10 3.84 30.46 26.81
N LEU A 11 3.28 30.60 25.60
CA LEU A 11 2.89 29.48 24.74
C LEU A 11 3.94 29.13 23.67
N SER A 12 5.07 29.85 23.62
CA SER A 12 6.06 29.70 22.53
C SER A 12 6.89 28.41 22.57
N SER A 13 6.71 27.55 23.57
CA SER A 13 7.54 26.36 23.78
C SER A 13 6.77 25.11 24.24
N ALA A 14 5.46 25.06 23.99
CA ALA A 14 4.74 23.79 24.09
C ALA A 14 5.10 22.91 22.89
N VAL A 15 5.69 21.74 23.14
CA VAL A 15 5.78 20.69 22.13
C VAL A 15 4.37 20.13 21.94
N LEU A 16 3.68 20.65 20.94
CA LEU A 16 2.42 20.13 20.48
C LEU A 16 2.73 18.82 19.73
N ILE A 17 2.54 17.67 20.37
CA ILE A 17 2.44 16.40 19.62
C ILE A 17 1.04 16.35 19.02
N THR A 18 0.81 17.21 18.04
CA THR A 18 -0.23 16.97 17.05
C THR A 18 0.17 15.74 16.25
N PRO A 19 -0.76 14.83 15.89
CA PRO A 19 -0.64 14.08 14.66
C PRO A 19 -0.78 15.06 13.50
N ARG A 20 0.15 16.00 13.37
CA ARG A 20 0.28 16.86 12.21
C ARG A 20 0.85 15.95 11.14
N SER A 21 -0.05 15.25 10.48
CA SER A 21 0.11 14.86 9.09
C SER A 21 0.40 16.15 8.33
N ASP A 22 1.68 16.51 8.25
CA ASP A 22 2.14 17.67 7.51
C ASP A 22 1.67 17.54 6.06
N HIS A 23 0.62 18.29 5.72
CA HIS A 23 0.01 18.33 4.40
C HIS A 23 0.96 18.85 3.30
N LEU A 24 2.15 19.33 3.66
CA LEU A 24 3.16 19.82 2.73
C LEU A 24 4.36 18.88 2.55
N THR A 25 4.54 17.87 3.41
CA THR A 25 5.63 16.88 3.26
C THR A 25 5.18 15.59 2.58
N MET A 26 3.88 15.42 2.30
CA MET A 26 3.38 14.41 1.34
C MET A 26 3.62 14.79 -0.14
N LEU A 27 4.40 15.86 -0.42
CA LEU A 27 4.89 16.16 -1.77
C LEU A 27 6.02 15.22 -2.23
N SER A 28 6.43 14.25 -1.42
CA SER A 28 7.27 13.13 -1.89
C SER A 28 6.42 12.00 -2.48
N GLY A 29 6.11 12.12 -3.78
CA GLY A 29 6.07 11.00 -4.73
C GLY A 29 4.96 9.94 -4.64
N HIS A 30 4.03 10.02 -3.70
CA HIS A 30 2.98 9.01 -3.54
C HIS A 30 1.60 9.66 -3.52
N PHE A 31 1.01 9.84 -4.71
CA PHE A 31 -0.36 10.32 -4.85
C PHE A 31 -1.33 9.33 -4.17
N VAL A 32 -1.76 9.67 -2.96
CA VAL A 32 -2.96 9.15 -2.31
C VAL A 32 -3.89 10.36 -2.25
N PHE A 33 -4.96 10.32 -3.02
CA PHE A 33 -5.93 11.41 -3.00
C PHE A 33 -6.70 11.40 -1.66
N PRO A 34 -7.01 12.58 -1.11
CA PRO A 34 -7.65 12.63 0.19
C PRO A 34 -9.11 12.15 0.15
N LEU A 35 -9.43 11.19 1.03
CA LEU A 35 -10.79 10.76 1.33
C LEU A 35 -11.41 11.68 2.40
N HIS A 36 -11.56 12.97 2.10
CA HIS A 36 -12.13 13.95 3.04
C HIS A 36 -13.63 14.12 2.81
N LEU A 37 -14.39 13.05 3.02
CA LEU A 37 -15.84 13.13 3.06
C LEU A 37 -16.28 13.08 4.51
N ASP A 38 -17.19 13.97 4.92
CA ASP A 38 -17.84 13.96 6.24
C ASP A 38 -18.84 12.80 6.33
N VAL A 39 -18.32 11.59 6.12
CA VAL A 39 -19.05 10.33 6.20
C VAL A 39 -18.65 9.67 7.52
N PRO A 40 -19.60 9.15 8.31
CA PRO A 40 -19.30 8.54 9.59
C PRO A 40 -18.21 7.48 9.47
N VAL A 41 -17.12 7.67 10.23
CA VAL A 41 -15.99 6.76 10.24
C VAL A 41 -16.50 5.35 10.57
N PRO A 42 -16.18 4.35 9.74
CA PRO A 42 -16.67 2.99 9.97
C PRO A 42 -16.00 2.40 11.24
N SER A 43 -16.64 1.37 11.82
CA SER A 43 -16.41 0.89 13.19
C SER A 43 -14.94 0.73 13.61
N ALA A 44 -14.63 1.08 14.87
CA ALA A 44 -13.27 1.02 15.43
C ALA A 44 -12.62 -0.39 15.42
N ASP A 45 -13.40 -1.46 15.19
CA ASP A 45 -12.93 -2.85 15.16
C ASP A 45 -12.48 -3.34 13.77
N ARG A 46 -12.53 -2.50 12.72
CA ARG A 46 -12.19 -2.91 11.34
C ARG A 46 -10.78 -3.46 11.20
N TRP A 47 -9.84 -3.03 12.03
CA TRP A 47 -8.46 -3.53 12.00
C TRP A 47 -8.36 -5.05 12.23
N ARG A 48 -9.37 -5.68 12.83
CA ARG A 48 -9.43 -7.13 13.06
C ARG A 48 -9.65 -7.94 11.78
N THR A 49 -10.33 -7.36 10.79
CA THR A 49 -10.63 -8.02 9.51
C THR A 49 -9.60 -7.70 8.43
N LEU A 50 -8.70 -6.76 8.70
CA LEU A 50 -7.66 -6.34 7.76
C LEU A 50 -6.56 -7.40 7.58
N PRO A 51 -5.90 -7.43 6.41
CA PRO A 51 -4.82 -8.35 6.15
C PRO A 51 -3.67 -8.20 7.15
N ALA A 52 -3.16 -9.34 7.63
CA ALA A 52 -2.01 -9.37 8.51
C ALA A 52 -0.72 -9.07 7.73
N LEU A 53 0.08 -8.12 8.23
CA LEU A 53 1.39 -7.78 7.65
C LEU A 53 2.43 -8.87 7.94
N LEU A 54 2.29 -9.54 9.09
CA LEU A 54 3.15 -10.62 9.54
C LEU A 54 2.36 -11.95 9.56
N PRO A 55 3.03 -13.10 9.34
CA PRO A 55 4.45 -13.24 9.02
C PRO A 55 4.77 -12.76 7.59
N VAL A 56 6.03 -12.36 7.37
CA VAL A 56 6.52 -11.93 6.06
C VAL A 56 6.50 -13.12 5.10
N MET A 57 7.17 -14.21 5.50
CA MET A 57 7.16 -15.49 4.78
C MET A 57 5.90 -16.27 5.11
N ARG A 58 5.31 -16.91 4.10
CA ARG A 58 4.10 -17.74 4.23
C ARG A 58 4.38 -19.16 3.72
N LYS A 59 3.42 -20.06 3.92
CA LYS A 59 3.55 -21.48 3.60
C LYS A 59 3.86 -21.71 2.11
N TYR A 60 3.13 -21.03 1.23
CA TYR A 60 3.36 -21.09 -0.21
C TYR A 60 4.03 -19.81 -0.68
N PHE A 61 5.11 -19.96 -1.44
CA PHE A 61 5.81 -18.86 -2.08
C PHE A 61 4.94 -18.20 -3.15
N VAL A 62 4.34 -19.01 -4.02
CA VAL A 62 3.47 -18.57 -5.11
C VAL A 62 2.18 -19.40 -5.11
N SER A 63 1.06 -18.73 -5.38
CA SER A 63 -0.21 -19.41 -5.68
C SER A 63 -0.87 -18.92 -6.95
N LEU A 64 -1.43 -19.86 -7.71
CA LEU A 64 -2.30 -19.63 -8.85
C LEU A 64 -3.38 -20.72 -8.86
N VAL A 65 -4.64 -20.31 -8.94
CA VAL A 65 -5.76 -21.24 -9.08
C VAL A 65 -6.59 -20.78 -10.26
N THR A 66 -6.67 -21.60 -11.30
CA THR A 66 -7.41 -21.26 -12.52
C THR A 66 -7.76 -22.52 -13.30
N ASN A 67 -8.70 -22.40 -14.25
CA ASN A 67 -8.99 -23.47 -15.19
C ASN A 67 -8.11 -23.30 -16.46
N PRO A 68 -7.51 -24.37 -16.99
CA PRO A 68 -6.65 -24.33 -18.18
C PRO A 68 -7.36 -23.84 -19.43
N ALA A 69 -8.69 -24.03 -19.54
CA ALA A 69 -9.48 -23.56 -20.66
C ALA A 69 -9.55 -22.02 -20.75
N LEU A 70 -9.24 -21.31 -19.68
CA LEU A 70 -9.18 -19.85 -19.64
C LEU A 70 -7.79 -19.28 -19.96
N LEU A 71 -6.78 -20.15 -20.08
CA LEU A 71 -5.40 -19.76 -20.35
C LEU A 71 -5.03 -19.99 -21.81
N SER A 72 -4.14 -19.14 -22.32
CA SER A 72 -3.50 -19.35 -23.62
C SER A 72 -2.41 -20.43 -23.53
N GLU A 73 -2.15 -21.12 -24.63
CA GLU A 73 -1.11 -22.17 -24.72
C GLU A 73 0.26 -21.66 -24.24
N ARG A 74 0.59 -20.39 -24.55
CA ARG A 74 1.81 -19.74 -24.06
C ARG A 74 1.85 -19.70 -22.52
N GLN A 75 0.78 -19.23 -21.89
CA GLN A 75 0.70 -19.16 -20.41
C GLN A 75 0.78 -20.55 -19.78
N LEU A 76 0.20 -21.58 -20.40
CA LEU A 76 0.30 -22.96 -19.92
C LEU A 76 1.75 -23.47 -19.94
N ASN A 77 2.49 -23.21 -21.02
CA ASN A 77 3.91 -23.56 -21.13
C ASN A 77 4.76 -22.79 -20.11
N ASP A 78 4.53 -21.48 -20.00
CA ASP A 78 5.21 -20.61 -19.04
C ASP A 78 4.99 -21.07 -17.58
N LEU A 79 3.77 -21.52 -17.25
CA LEU A 79 3.45 -22.08 -15.94
C LEU A 79 4.12 -23.43 -15.68
N ALA A 80 4.28 -24.27 -16.71
CA ALA A 80 5.00 -25.53 -16.60
C ALA A 80 6.50 -25.29 -16.33
N GLU A 81 7.09 -24.30 -17.00
CA GLU A 81 8.48 -23.87 -16.74
C GLU A 81 8.63 -23.29 -15.33
N LEU A 82 7.70 -22.45 -14.90
CA LEU A 82 7.68 -21.91 -13.55
C LEU A 82 7.62 -23.01 -12.48
N LYS A 83 6.75 -24.03 -12.66
CA LYS A 83 6.66 -25.20 -11.76
C LYS A 83 8.01 -25.89 -11.63
N LYS A 84 8.67 -26.16 -12.76
CA LYS A 84 10.01 -26.78 -12.78
C LYS A 84 11.04 -25.94 -12.02
N SER A 85 11.01 -24.61 -12.17
CA SER A 85 11.90 -23.71 -11.44
C SER A 85 11.65 -23.75 -9.93
N LEU A 86 10.39 -23.72 -9.50
CA LEU A 86 9.98 -23.79 -8.10
C LEU A 86 10.38 -25.12 -7.43
N ASP A 87 10.20 -26.24 -8.15
CA ASP A 87 10.62 -27.56 -7.68
C ASP A 87 12.14 -27.64 -7.52
N SER A 88 12.90 -27.02 -8.44
CA SER A 88 14.36 -27.03 -8.38
C SER A 88 14.92 -26.26 -7.17
N SER A 89 14.23 -25.20 -6.73
CA SER A 89 14.61 -24.38 -5.58
C SER A 89 14.01 -24.86 -4.26
N GLN A 90 13.19 -25.90 -4.28
CA GLN A 90 12.43 -26.41 -3.12
C GLN A 90 11.46 -25.38 -2.52
N ASP A 91 10.99 -24.42 -3.33
CA ASP A 91 10.00 -23.44 -2.90
C ASP A 91 8.58 -24.04 -2.99
N ALA A 92 7.90 -24.08 -1.85
CA ALA A 92 6.53 -24.58 -1.80
C ALA A 92 5.60 -23.70 -2.64
N HIS A 93 4.78 -24.32 -3.49
CA HIS A 93 3.88 -23.61 -4.40
C HIS A 93 2.49 -24.24 -4.43
N LEU A 94 1.50 -23.43 -4.78
CA LEU A 94 0.10 -23.85 -4.92
C LEU A 94 -0.38 -23.48 -6.32
N ILE A 95 -0.08 -24.30 -7.31
CA ILE A 95 -0.51 -24.07 -8.70
C ILE A 95 -1.50 -25.15 -9.10
N ASP A 96 -2.78 -24.82 -8.95
CA ASP A 96 -3.89 -25.69 -9.25
C ASP A 96 -4.55 -25.29 -10.57
N LEU A 97 -4.45 -26.20 -11.54
CA LEU A 97 -5.06 -26.09 -12.86
C LEU A 97 -6.30 -27.01 -12.98
N GLU A 98 -6.57 -27.85 -12.00
CA GLU A 98 -7.69 -28.80 -12.05
C GLU A 98 -8.97 -28.20 -11.47
N CYS A 99 -9.07 -26.87 -11.51
CA CYS A 99 -10.25 -26.17 -11.04
C CYS A 99 -11.48 -26.48 -11.91
N PRO A 100 -12.55 -27.07 -11.34
CA PRO A 100 -13.80 -27.22 -12.05
C PRO A 100 -14.48 -25.85 -12.20
N LEU A 101 -14.84 -25.48 -13.43
CA LEU A 101 -15.74 -24.34 -13.65
C LEU A 101 -17.11 -24.74 -13.12
N GLY A 102 -17.66 -23.96 -12.19
CA GLY A 102 -18.99 -24.26 -11.64
C GLY A 102 -20.06 -24.21 -12.74
N ASN A 103 -21.02 -25.14 -12.64
CA ASN A 103 -22.14 -25.20 -13.56
C ASN A 103 -22.94 -23.90 -13.48
N SER A 104 -23.35 -23.39 -14.64
CA SER A 104 -23.87 -22.03 -14.89
C SER A 104 -25.23 -21.70 -14.27
N SER A 105 -25.63 -22.34 -13.17
CA SER A 105 -27.01 -22.31 -12.66
C SER A 105 -27.22 -21.53 -11.35
N SER A 106 -26.19 -21.01 -10.68
CA SER A 106 -26.40 -20.31 -9.41
C SER A 106 -25.36 -19.22 -9.15
N SER A 107 -25.78 -17.95 -9.21
CA SER A 107 -24.98 -16.77 -8.82
C SER A 107 -23.66 -16.52 -9.60
N PRO A 108 -23.24 -15.25 -9.78
CA PRO A 108 -21.98 -14.93 -10.46
C PRO A 108 -20.74 -15.50 -9.74
N SER A 109 -20.84 -15.78 -8.44
CA SER A 109 -19.76 -16.37 -7.61
C SER A 109 -19.46 -17.84 -7.88
N ASP A 110 -20.40 -18.63 -8.42
CA ASP A 110 -20.15 -20.05 -8.76
C ASP A 110 -19.31 -20.23 -10.03
N ARG A 111 -19.03 -19.14 -10.77
CA ARG A 111 -18.19 -19.20 -11.97
C ARG A 111 -16.69 -19.17 -11.64
N LEU A 112 -16.35 -18.89 -10.39
CA LEU A 112 -14.99 -18.90 -9.86
C LEU A 112 -14.59 -20.27 -9.33
N CYS A 113 -13.30 -20.55 -9.36
CA CYS A 113 -12.71 -21.72 -8.74
C CYS A 113 -12.97 -21.72 -7.22
N TYR A 114 -13.46 -22.83 -6.70
CA TYR A 114 -13.71 -23.07 -5.27
C TYR A 114 -14.69 -22.08 -4.60
N ALA A 115 -15.04 -22.35 -3.35
CA ALA A 115 -15.80 -21.41 -2.54
C ALA A 115 -14.93 -20.21 -2.12
N ALA A 116 -15.55 -19.06 -1.86
CA ALA A 116 -14.85 -17.84 -1.46
C ALA A 116 -14.00 -18.02 -0.19
N GLU A 117 -14.50 -18.76 0.80
CA GLU A 117 -13.76 -19.02 2.04
C GLU A 117 -12.46 -19.78 1.80
N ASP A 118 -12.49 -20.78 0.93
CA ASP A 118 -11.31 -21.60 0.62
C ASP A 118 -10.30 -20.80 -0.18
N ARG A 119 -10.75 -19.97 -1.13
CA ARG A 119 -9.85 -19.02 -1.82
C ARG A 119 -9.17 -18.07 -0.85
N LEU A 120 -9.90 -17.51 0.11
CA LEU A 120 -9.32 -16.64 1.14
C LEU A 120 -8.35 -17.40 2.06
N ARG A 121 -8.65 -18.66 2.41
CA ARG A 121 -7.74 -19.52 3.18
C ARG A 121 -6.44 -19.77 2.41
N MET A 122 -6.52 -20.09 1.11
CA MET A 122 -5.36 -20.27 0.25
C MET A 122 -4.55 -18.97 0.15
N GLY A 123 -5.19 -17.83 -0.12
CA GLY A 123 -4.51 -16.53 -0.21
C GLY A 123 -3.78 -16.14 1.08
N ARG A 124 -4.34 -16.42 2.26
CA ARG A 124 -3.67 -16.16 3.55
C ARG A 124 -2.39 -16.97 3.74
N GLN A 125 -2.30 -18.16 3.13
CA GLN A 125 -1.14 -19.04 3.19
C GLN A 125 -0.11 -18.74 2.10
N SER A 126 -0.45 -17.89 1.13
CA SER A 126 0.39 -17.59 -0.04
C SER A 126 1.03 -16.22 0.06
N LEU A 127 2.31 -16.14 -0.31
CA LEU A 127 3.08 -14.90 -0.29
C LEU A 127 2.82 -14.06 -1.54
N PHE A 128 3.00 -14.65 -2.72
CA PHE A 128 2.64 -14.07 -4.01
C PHE A 128 1.42 -14.76 -4.60
N THR A 129 0.52 -13.99 -5.20
CA THR A 129 -0.63 -14.52 -5.97
C THR A 129 -0.51 -14.07 -7.41
N ILE A 130 -0.35 -15.01 -8.35
CA ILE A 130 -0.24 -14.71 -9.78
C ILE A 130 -1.63 -14.43 -10.34
N LEU A 131 -1.75 -13.32 -11.08
CA LEU A 131 -2.98 -12.85 -11.69
C LEU A 131 -2.75 -12.52 -13.16
N PHE A 132 -3.61 -13.05 -14.01
CA PHE A 132 -3.69 -12.73 -15.44
C PHE A 132 -4.87 -11.78 -15.68
N PRO A 133 -4.63 -10.54 -16.16
CA PRO A 133 -5.70 -9.58 -16.44
C PRO A 133 -6.68 -10.01 -17.53
N GLU A 134 -6.30 -10.98 -18.37
CA GLU A 134 -7.13 -11.55 -19.42
C GLU A 134 -8.27 -12.42 -18.85
N LEU A 135 -8.16 -12.84 -17.58
CA LEU A 135 -9.19 -13.64 -16.93
C LEU A 135 -10.44 -12.80 -16.62
N PRO A 136 -11.65 -13.34 -16.85
CA PRO A 136 -12.90 -12.60 -16.66
C PRO A 136 -13.15 -12.18 -15.20
N PHE A 137 -12.54 -12.86 -14.24
CA PHE A 137 -12.70 -12.60 -12.80
C PHE A 137 -11.51 -11.88 -12.16
N PHE A 138 -10.65 -11.26 -12.98
CA PHE A 138 -9.44 -10.57 -12.52
C PHE A 138 -9.69 -9.62 -11.34
N GLN A 139 -10.74 -8.79 -11.40
CA GLN A 139 -11.05 -7.82 -10.34
C GLN A 139 -11.31 -8.49 -8.99
N GLN A 140 -12.03 -9.60 -9.00
CA GLN A 140 -12.36 -10.32 -7.77
C GLN A 140 -11.13 -11.02 -7.20
N LEU A 141 -10.31 -11.65 -8.04
CA LEU A 141 -9.05 -12.28 -7.59
C LEU A 141 -8.06 -11.22 -7.08
N PHE A 142 -8.02 -10.06 -7.72
CA PHE A 142 -7.22 -8.92 -7.28
C PHE A 142 -7.69 -8.43 -5.90
N TYR A 143 -8.99 -8.23 -5.72
CA TYR A 143 -9.59 -7.87 -4.44
C TYR A 143 -9.26 -8.90 -3.34
N GLU A 144 -9.45 -10.20 -3.62
CA GLU A 144 -9.18 -11.28 -2.66
C GLU A 144 -7.69 -11.39 -2.29
N SER A 145 -6.78 -11.16 -3.24
CA SER A 145 -5.34 -11.13 -2.96
C SER A 145 -4.97 -10.02 -1.97
N LEU A 146 -5.49 -8.81 -2.18
CA LEU A 146 -5.28 -7.70 -1.25
C LEU A 146 -5.96 -7.94 0.11
N ALA A 147 -7.18 -8.48 0.12
CA ALA A 147 -7.92 -8.79 1.34
C ALA A 147 -7.21 -9.84 2.21
N THR A 148 -6.51 -10.78 1.60
CA THR A 148 -5.70 -11.79 2.30
C THR A 148 -4.28 -11.32 2.62
N GLY A 149 -3.87 -10.17 2.10
CA GLY A 149 -2.53 -9.60 2.28
C GLY A 149 -1.45 -10.36 1.53
N SER A 150 -1.82 -11.15 0.51
CA SER A 150 -0.85 -11.68 -0.44
C SER A 150 -0.47 -10.57 -1.42
N VAL A 151 0.77 -10.60 -1.92
CA VAL A 151 1.24 -9.60 -2.88
C VAL A 151 0.78 -10.03 -4.28
N PRO A 152 -0.02 -9.21 -4.98
CA PRO A 152 -0.50 -9.54 -6.32
C PRO A 152 0.64 -9.42 -7.33
N VAL A 153 0.84 -10.47 -8.12
CA VAL A 153 1.78 -10.50 -9.24
C VAL A 153 0.98 -10.42 -10.53
N ILE A 154 1.14 -9.33 -11.26
CA ILE A 154 0.33 -9.00 -12.44
C ILE A 154 1.15 -9.29 -13.70
N CYS A 155 0.73 -10.31 -14.44
CA CYS A 155 1.45 -10.82 -15.62
C CYS A 155 0.98 -10.15 -16.91
N SER A 156 0.94 -8.82 -16.93
CA SER A 156 0.62 -8.05 -18.14
C SER A 156 1.14 -6.62 -18.04
N HIS A 157 1.37 -6.00 -19.21
CA HIS A 157 1.70 -4.58 -19.27
C HIS A 157 0.48 -3.69 -18.98
N ARG A 158 -0.74 -4.14 -19.31
CA ARG A 158 -1.96 -3.36 -19.12
C ARG A 158 -2.94 -4.18 -18.29
N ALA A 159 -3.09 -3.79 -17.03
CA ALA A 159 -4.10 -4.36 -16.15
C ALA A 159 -5.14 -3.28 -15.79
N PRO A 160 -6.43 -3.62 -15.78
CA PRO A 160 -7.46 -2.70 -15.34
C PRO A 160 -7.42 -2.60 -13.81
N PHE A 161 -6.66 -1.67 -13.25
CA PHE A 161 -6.67 -1.47 -11.79
C PHE A 161 -7.80 -0.51 -11.36
N PRO A 162 -8.42 -0.75 -10.20
CA PRO A 162 -9.38 0.21 -9.64
C PRO A 162 -8.66 1.54 -9.34
N PHE A 163 -9.28 2.67 -9.68
CA PHE A 163 -8.70 4.00 -9.49
C PHE A 163 -7.27 4.19 -10.07
N ALA A 164 -6.93 3.51 -11.17
CA ALA A 164 -5.58 3.52 -11.77
C ALA A 164 -5.01 4.92 -12.11
N ARG A 165 -5.87 5.93 -12.23
CA ARG A 165 -5.46 7.32 -12.49
C ARG A 165 -5.00 8.06 -11.23
N LEU A 166 -5.43 7.59 -10.05
CA LEU A 166 -5.25 8.27 -8.78
C LEU A 166 -4.38 7.48 -7.81
N ILE A 167 -4.33 6.15 -7.94
CA ILE A 167 -3.54 5.26 -7.10
C ILE A 167 -2.41 4.66 -7.94
N ASP A 168 -1.18 4.78 -7.45
CA ASP A 168 -0.05 4.04 -8.02
C ASP A 168 0.04 2.62 -7.45
N TRP A 169 -0.56 1.67 -8.17
CA TRP A 169 -0.56 0.25 -7.81
C TRP A 169 0.82 -0.41 -7.88
N ARG A 170 1.83 0.23 -8.45
CA ARG A 170 3.22 -0.28 -8.45
C ARG A 170 3.80 -0.39 -7.04
N LEU A 171 3.22 0.34 -6.08
CA LEU A 171 3.64 0.33 -4.68
C LEU A 171 3.10 -0.86 -3.90
N ALA A 172 2.10 -1.57 -4.43
CA ALA A 172 1.42 -2.67 -3.76
C ALA A 172 1.41 -3.97 -4.57
N THR A 173 1.86 -3.93 -5.83
CA THR A 173 1.82 -5.05 -6.77
C THR A 173 3.16 -5.22 -7.46
N VAL A 174 3.49 -6.46 -7.83
CA VAL A 174 4.63 -6.76 -8.69
C VAL A 174 4.11 -6.92 -10.11
N ARG A 175 4.62 -6.12 -11.05
CA ARG A 175 4.19 -6.17 -12.46
C ARG A 175 5.27 -6.76 -13.33
N ILE A 176 4.92 -7.77 -14.11
CA ILE A 176 5.85 -8.50 -14.97
C ILE A 176 5.27 -8.58 -16.37
N LEU A 177 6.14 -8.33 -17.37
CA LEU A 177 5.76 -8.48 -18.76
C LEU A 177 5.60 -9.96 -19.10
N PRO A 178 4.65 -10.34 -19.96
CA PRO A 178 4.47 -11.74 -20.37
C PRO A 178 5.77 -12.38 -20.89
N ASP A 179 6.60 -11.63 -21.60
CA ASP A 179 7.88 -12.14 -22.14
C ASP A 179 8.93 -12.46 -21.07
N ARG A 180 8.80 -11.90 -19.86
CA ARG A 180 9.68 -12.17 -18.72
C ARG A 180 9.08 -13.16 -17.73
N PHE A 181 7.95 -13.77 -18.05
CA PHE A 181 7.33 -14.77 -17.19
C PHE A 181 8.24 -15.98 -16.91
N PRO A 182 9.05 -16.50 -17.85
CA PRO A 182 9.98 -17.61 -17.55
C PRO A 182 10.97 -17.30 -16.41
N GLU A 183 11.35 -16.02 -16.26
CA GLU A 183 12.26 -15.54 -15.21
C GLU A 183 11.54 -15.20 -13.89
N LEU A 184 10.21 -15.38 -13.83
CA LEU A 184 9.36 -14.90 -12.74
C LEU A 184 9.84 -15.39 -11.37
N HIS A 185 10.19 -16.66 -11.26
CA HIS A 185 10.67 -17.25 -10.00
C HIS A 185 11.90 -16.51 -9.46
N PHE A 186 12.89 -16.26 -10.31
CA PHE A 186 14.11 -15.53 -9.95
C PHE A 186 13.81 -14.07 -9.58
N ILE A 187 12.93 -13.40 -10.34
CA ILE A 187 12.55 -12.01 -10.07
C ILE A 187 11.88 -11.90 -8.70
N LEU A 188 10.91 -12.76 -8.39
CA LEU A 188 10.22 -12.74 -7.11
C LEU A 188 11.15 -13.06 -5.95
N ARG A 189 12.11 -13.97 -6.14
CA ARG A 189 13.09 -14.34 -5.11
C ARG A 189 14.11 -13.24 -4.84
N ALA A 190 14.40 -12.41 -5.83
CA ALA A 190 15.31 -11.27 -5.72
C ALA A 190 14.74 -10.11 -4.88
N ILE A 191 13.43 -10.10 -4.60
CA ILE A 191 12.80 -9.05 -3.78
C ILE A 191 13.20 -9.25 -2.32
N PRO A 192 13.86 -8.27 -1.66
CA PRO A 192 14.25 -8.38 -0.27
C PRO A 192 13.02 -8.36 0.65
N SER A 193 13.17 -8.92 1.84
CA SER A 193 12.08 -8.99 2.83
C SER A 193 11.57 -7.61 3.27
N ALA A 194 12.44 -6.59 3.32
CA ALA A 194 12.06 -5.21 3.64
C ALA A 194 11.08 -4.65 2.61
N ASP A 195 11.39 -4.78 1.32
CA ASP A 195 10.53 -4.33 0.23
C ASP A 195 9.21 -5.12 0.20
N LEU A 196 9.26 -6.40 0.54
CA LEU A 196 8.05 -7.22 0.64
C LEU A 196 7.11 -6.72 1.77
N ILE A 197 7.66 -6.32 2.91
CA ILE A 197 6.87 -5.70 4.00
C ILE A 197 6.23 -4.41 3.50
N GLU A 198 6.97 -3.57 2.77
CA GLU A 198 6.44 -2.33 2.21
C GLU A 198 5.34 -2.59 1.18
N LEU A 199 5.51 -3.55 0.27
CA LEU A 199 4.47 -3.97 -0.68
C LEU A 199 3.19 -4.39 0.06
N LYS A 200 3.31 -5.21 1.11
CA LYS A 200 2.16 -5.64 1.93
C LYS A 200 1.54 -4.48 2.69
N ARG A 201 2.36 -3.57 3.24
CA ARG A 201 1.90 -2.38 3.97
C ARG A 201 1.11 -1.44 3.07
N LYS A 202 1.63 -1.15 1.88
CA LYS A 202 0.96 -0.33 0.86
C LYS A 202 -0.30 -1.01 0.33
N GLY A 203 -0.24 -2.31 0.06
CA GLY A 203 -1.41 -3.09 -0.36
C GLY A 203 -2.54 -3.07 0.67
N ARG A 204 -2.21 -3.28 1.95
CA ARG A 204 -3.17 -3.14 3.06
C ARG A 204 -3.73 -1.73 3.13
N PHE A 205 -2.87 -0.72 3.06
CA PHE A 205 -3.29 0.67 3.12
C PHE A 205 -4.28 1.01 2.00
N PHE A 206 -3.99 0.62 0.75
CA PHE A 206 -4.92 0.84 -0.36
C PHE A 206 -6.21 0.05 -0.21
N PHE A 207 -6.13 -1.19 0.26
CA PHE A 207 -7.33 -2.00 0.51
C PHE A 207 -8.24 -1.35 1.55
N GLU A 208 -7.69 -0.99 2.71
CA GLU A 208 -8.42 -0.40 3.84
C GLU A 208 -9.14 0.91 3.47
N HIS A 209 -8.50 1.75 2.66
CA HIS A 209 -8.98 3.10 2.33
C HIS A 209 -9.82 3.16 1.06
N PHE A 210 -9.71 2.19 0.14
CA PHE A 210 -10.40 2.29 -1.16
C PHE A 210 -11.30 1.10 -1.50
N LEU A 211 -11.07 -0.09 -0.92
CA LEU A 211 -11.73 -1.33 -1.36
C LEU A 211 -12.42 -2.11 -0.24
N ALA A 212 -12.08 -1.87 1.02
CA ALA A 212 -12.43 -2.77 2.13
C ALA A 212 -13.94 -3.00 2.34
N ASP A 213 -14.77 -1.97 2.13
CA ASP A 213 -16.22 -2.05 2.30
C ASP A 213 -16.95 -1.26 1.21
N THR A 214 -18.23 -1.55 1.00
CA THR A 214 -19.07 -0.82 0.04
C THR A 214 -19.14 0.68 0.35
N LYS A 215 -19.22 1.06 1.62
CA LYS A 215 -19.20 2.47 2.04
C LYS A 215 -17.88 3.15 1.67
N VAL A 216 -16.76 2.50 1.96
CA VAL A 216 -15.42 2.98 1.61
C VAL A 216 -15.26 3.13 0.10
N VAL A 217 -15.80 2.20 -0.68
CA VAL A 217 -15.78 2.28 -2.14
C VAL A 217 -16.60 3.48 -2.62
N VAL A 218 -17.78 3.72 -2.07
CA VAL A 218 -18.60 4.90 -2.41
C VAL A 218 -17.85 6.19 -2.07
N ASP A 219 -17.23 6.25 -0.89
CA ASP A 219 -16.44 7.40 -0.45
C ASP A 219 -15.22 7.63 -1.35
N ALA A 220 -14.54 6.56 -1.76
CA ALA A 220 -13.46 6.60 -2.72
C ALA A 220 -13.90 7.11 -4.09
N ILE A 221 -15.07 6.69 -4.57
CA ILE A 221 -15.64 7.16 -5.84
C ILE A 221 -15.97 8.65 -5.75
N LEU A 222 -16.66 9.08 -4.69
CA LEU A 222 -17.02 10.49 -4.49
C LEU A 222 -15.77 11.38 -4.37
N SER A 223 -14.76 10.91 -3.64
CA SER A 223 -13.48 11.61 -3.50
C SER A 223 -12.71 11.65 -4.82
N ALA A 224 -12.70 10.56 -5.57
CA ALA A 224 -12.10 10.49 -6.90
C ALA A 224 -12.78 11.48 -7.86
N MET A 225 -14.12 11.53 -7.87
CA MET A 225 -14.88 12.50 -8.66
C MET A 225 -14.56 13.93 -8.27
N ARG A 226 -14.48 14.23 -6.97
CA ARG A 226 -14.11 15.57 -6.47
C ARG A 226 -12.76 16.01 -7.02
N VAL A 227 -11.74 15.14 -6.95
CA VAL A 227 -10.39 15.42 -7.46
C VAL A 227 -10.38 15.60 -8.97
N LEU A 228 -11.11 14.75 -9.70
CA LEU A 228 -11.22 14.85 -11.15
C LEU A 228 -11.94 16.15 -11.59
N LEU A 229 -12.88 16.64 -10.78
CA LEU A 229 -13.58 17.90 -11.00
C LEU A 229 -12.86 19.12 -10.41
N GLN A 230 -11.68 18.94 -9.78
CA GLN A 230 -10.90 19.99 -9.12
C GLN A 230 -11.69 20.77 -8.06
N LEU A 231 -12.66 20.13 -7.42
CA LEU A 231 -13.43 20.75 -6.35
C LEU A 231 -12.58 20.78 -5.07
N PRO A 232 -12.53 21.90 -4.34
CA PRO A 232 -11.81 21.98 -3.07
C PRO A 232 -12.39 20.98 -2.07
N GLY A 233 -11.53 20.38 -1.26
CA GLY A 233 -11.96 19.52 -0.14
C GLY A 233 -12.68 20.34 0.93
N GLY A 234 -13.53 19.68 1.72
CA GLY A 234 -14.06 20.29 2.94
C GLY A 234 -12.95 20.55 3.96
N GLU A 235 -13.14 21.56 4.83
CA GLU A 235 -12.25 21.82 5.94
C GLU A 235 -12.23 20.59 6.87
N GLN A 236 -11.04 20.09 7.18
CA GLN A 236 -10.90 19.03 8.18
C GLN A 236 -11.13 19.64 9.56
N PRO A 237 -11.95 19.03 10.43
CA PRO A 237 -11.94 19.40 11.83
C PRO A 237 -10.50 19.17 12.34
N GLU A 238 -9.86 20.23 12.84
CA GLU A 238 -8.53 20.08 13.41
C GLU A 238 -8.60 19.03 14.53
N PRO A 239 -7.75 17.99 14.51
CA PRO A 239 -7.79 16.97 15.55
C PRO A 239 -7.56 17.66 16.89
N GLU A 240 -8.53 17.54 17.81
CA GLU A 240 -8.40 18.11 19.14
C GLU A 240 -7.14 17.57 19.81
N THR A 241 -6.16 18.45 20.04
CA THR A 241 -4.92 18.05 20.69
C THR A 241 -5.19 17.81 22.16
N VAL A 242 -5.10 16.56 22.60
CA VAL A 242 -5.11 16.25 24.03
C VAL A 242 -3.74 16.61 24.60
N PRO A 243 -3.65 17.57 25.55
CA PRO A 243 -2.38 17.89 26.17
C PRO A 243 -1.85 16.67 26.93
N LEU A 244 -0.59 16.29 26.65
CA LEU A 244 0.10 15.18 27.31
C LEU A 244 0.28 15.37 28.82
N TYR A 245 0.25 16.63 29.26
CA TYR A 245 0.41 17.00 30.65
C TYR A 245 -0.87 17.68 31.15
N ASN A 246 -1.36 17.21 32.30
CA ASN A 246 -2.48 17.83 32.98
C ASN A 246 -2.07 19.24 33.42
N SER A 247 -2.95 20.23 33.26
CA SER A 247 -2.74 21.63 33.68
C SER A 247 -2.38 21.81 35.16
N ASN A 248 -2.50 20.74 35.94
CA ASN A 248 -2.36 20.72 37.38
C ASN A 248 -1.00 20.16 37.84
N SER A 249 -0.23 19.54 36.93
CA SER A 249 1.15 19.15 37.22
C SER A 249 2.08 20.28 36.78
N SER A 250 2.89 20.78 37.71
CA SER A 250 4.00 21.70 37.44
C SER A 250 5.15 20.99 36.69
N SER A 251 4.82 20.21 35.66
CA SER A 251 5.77 19.64 34.72
C SER A 251 6.31 20.77 33.88
N THR A 252 7.39 21.37 34.37
CA THR A 252 8.32 22.17 33.59
C THR A 252 8.60 21.38 32.31
N PHE A 253 8.12 21.87 31.18
CA PHE A 253 8.59 21.39 29.88
C PHE A 253 10.13 21.34 29.97
N PRO A 254 10.82 20.34 29.40
CA PRO A 254 12.15 20.65 28.93
C PRO A 254 11.91 21.72 27.86
N SER A 255 11.94 22.99 28.29
CA SER A 255 12.22 24.06 27.36
C SER A 255 13.51 23.57 26.74
N PHE A 256 13.48 23.24 25.47
CA PHE A 256 14.65 23.48 24.65
C PHE A 256 14.88 24.98 24.79
N VAL A 257 15.50 25.37 25.91
CA VAL A 257 16.33 26.55 25.96
C VAL A 257 17.29 26.20 24.85
N SER A 258 17.06 26.78 23.67
CA SER A 258 18.14 26.94 22.75
C SER A 258 19.16 27.68 23.58
N THR A 259 20.11 26.93 24.13
CA THR A 259 21.30 27.49 24.74
C THR A 259 22.04 28.09 23.56
N PHE A 260 21.57 29.27 23.12
CA PHE A 260 22.35 30.29 22.42
C PHE A 260 23.43 30.85 23.35
N ILE A 261 23.87 30.08 24.34
CA ILE A 261 25.18 30.23 24.94
C ILE A 261 26.08 29.51 23.95
N LYS A 262 26.55 30.24 22.93
CA LYS A 262 27.75 29.85 22.20
C LYS A 262 28.80 29.52 23.27
N PRO A 263 29.34 28.29 23.34
CA PRO A 263 30.49 28.04 24.17
C PRO A 263 31.59 29.03 23.73
N PRO A 264 32.30 29.67 24.68
CA PRO A 264 33.38 30.56 24.33
C PRO A 264 34.51 29.68 23.78
N TYR A 265 34.78 29.88 22.49
CA TYR A 265 35.87 29.32 21.69
C TYR A 265 35.65 27.91 21.10
N ASP A 266 35.65 27.92 19.76
CA ASP A 266 36.23 26.96 18.83
C ASP A 266 36.34 25.50 19.30
N ASP A 267 35.37 24.68 18.91
CA ASP A 267 35.61 23.48 18.11
C ASP A 267 34.28 22.93 17.60
N GLU A 268 34.32 22.34 16.40
CA GLU A 268 33.20 21.79 15.62
C GLU A 268 32.38 22.81 14.81
N TYR A 269 33.08 23.50 13.90
CA TYR A 269 32.48 23.97 12.66
C TYR A 269 31.97 22.76 11.85
N LEU A 270 30.70 22.37 12.05
CA LEU A 270 30.02 21.28 11.34
C LEU A 270 29.67 21.61 9.88
N GLY A 271 30.40 22.54 9.27
CA GLY A 271 30.11 23.07 7.94
C GLY A 271 28.92 24.03 7.91
N PRO A 272 28.70 24.71 6.78
CA PRO A 272 27.49 25.49 6.54
C PRO A 272 26.25 24.61 6.65
N ILE A 273 25.12 25.18 7.08
CA ILE A 273 23.80 24.51 7.00
C ILE A 273 23.59 24.11 5.54
N GLU A 274 23.60 22.80 5.28
CA GLU A 274 23.35 22.29 3.93
C GLU A 274 21.91 22.63 3.53
N LEU A 275 21.75 23.07 2.28
CA LEU A 275 20.42 23.22 1.68
C LEU A 275 19.73 21.84 1.69
N PRO A 276 18.40 21.78 1.86
CA PRO A 276 17.68 20.52 1.82
C PRO A 276 17.99 19.80 0.49
N LEU A 277 18.77 18.73 0.57
CA LEU A 277 19.11 17.90 -0.58
C LEU A 277 18.02 16.84 -0.72
N GLU A 278 17.43 16.71 -1.91
CA GLU A 278 16.55 15.58 -2.19
C GLU A 278 17.35 14.28 -2.07
N SER A 279 16.85 13.32 -1.31
CA SER A 279 17.47 12.00 -1.20
C SER A 279 17.55 11.35 -2.59
N PRO A 280 18.66 10.70 -2.95
CA PRO A 280 18.79 10.03 -4.24
C PRO A 280 17.65 9.01 -4.43
N SER A 281 17.12 8.94 -5.66
CA SER A 281 16.06 7.98 -6.00
C SER A 281 16.54 6.54 -5.79
N TYR A 282 15.71 5.74 -5.14
CA TYR A 282 15.95 4.33 -4.82
C TYR A 282 16.39 3.51 -6.06
N VAL A 283 17.62 2.97 -6.02
CA VAL A 283 18.26 2.25 -7.13
C VAL A 283 17.96 0.74 -7.19
N HIS A 284 17.20 0.19 -6.24
CA HIS A 284 17.02 -1.27 -6.13
C HIS A 284 15.79 -1.83 -6.84
N ASN A 285 15.19 -1.10 -7.79
CA ASN A 285 13.92 -1.50 -8.38
C ASN A 285 14.06 -2.05 -9.81
N PHE A 286 14.35 -3.34 -9.94
CA PHE A 286 14.32 -4.04 -11.25
C PHE A 286 12.91 -4.16 -11.87
N THR A 287 11.86 -3.79 -11.13
CA THR A 287 10.46 -3.79 -11.62
C THR A 287 9.97 -2.41 -12.09
N ALA A 288 10.75 -1.37 -11.82
CA ALA A 288 10.45 0.00 -12.23
C ALA A 288 11.39 0.41 -13.36
N LEU A 289 11.05 0.03 -14.60
CA LEU A 289 11.67 0.68 -15.75
C LEU A 289 11.43 2.20 -15.63
N SER A 290 12.54 2.93 -15.55
CA SER A 290 12.62 4.38 -15.60
C SER A 290 11.99 4.85 -16.92
N LEU A 291 10.89 5.59 -16.82
CA LEU A 291 10.45 6.52 -17.84
C LEU A 291 10.28 7.87 -17.16
N VAL A 292 11.40 8.55 -16.99
CA VAL A 292 11.42 10.01 -16.85
C VAL A 292 10.79 10.54 -18.15
N ARG A 293 9.52 10.91 -18.10
CA ARG A 293 8.94 11.79 -19.12
C ARG A 293 9.58 13.16 -18.90
N ILE A 294 10.58 13.45 -19.73
CA ILE A 294 10.95 14.83 -20.03
C ILE A 294 9.76 15.39 -20.82
N CYS A 295 8.89 16.15 -20.17
CA CYS A 295 8.00 17.06 -20.89
C CYS A 295 8.82 18.31 -21.22
N CYS A 296 9.05 18.52 -22.52
CA CYS A 296 9.35 19.84 -23.08
C CYS A 296 8.13 20.74 -22.98
#